data_AF-A0AAE3GLR3-F1
#
_entry.id   AF-A0AAE3GLR3-F1
#
_cell.length_a   1.000
_cell.length_b   1.000
_cell.length_c   1.000
_cell.angle_alpha   90.00
_cell.angle_beta   90.00
_cell.angle_gamma   90.00
#
_symmetry.space_group_name_H-M   'P 1'
#
loop_
_entity.id
_entity.type
_entity.pdbx_description
1 polymer ?
#
loop_
_entity_poly.entity_id
_entity_poly.type
_entity_poly.pdbx_seq_one_letter_code
_entity_poly.pdbx_strand_id
1 'polypeptide(L)' 'MTATHNYRWLMSEYDATWHCFPSSQVDDPARRFLEASCNHSVPVSKVLDAEPRKLCPDCLLSFGKLLLNDWPRGSSH' A
#
# COMPACT_ATOMS: atom_id res chain seq x y z
N MET A 1 -10.08 13.33 -14.42
CA MET A 1 -10.36 12.81 -13.07
C MET A 1 -9.15 11.98 -12.68
N THR A 2 -8.16 12.57 -12.01
CA THR A 2 -7.03 11.80 -11.47
C THR A 2 -7.61 11.00 -10.31
N ALA A 3 -7.76 9.68 -10.50
CA ALA A 3 -8.08 8.80 -9.38
C ALA A 3 -6.93 8.92 -8.40
N THR A 4 -7.16 9.62 -7.29
CA THR A 4 -6.24 9.58 -6.15
C THR A 4 -6.17 8.11 -5.76
N HIS A 5 -5.11 7.41 -6.17
CA HIS A 5 -4.92 6.02 -5.81
C HIS A 5 -4.70 6.02 -4.30
N ASN A 6 -5.76 5.72 -3.56
CA ASN A 6 -5.71 5.73 -2.12
C ASN A 6 -5.05 4.40 -1.69
N TYR A 7 -3.99 4.50 -0.89
CA TYR A 7 -3.25 3.35 -0.39
C TYR A 7 -3.37 3.31 1.13
N ARG A 8 -3.36 2.10 1.68
CA ARG A 8 -3.26 1.85 3.12
C ARG A 8 -2.00 1.06 3.41
N TRP A 9 -1.29 1.50 4.44
CA TRP A 9 -0.19 0.73 4.99
C TRP A 9 -0.70 -0.11 6.15
N LEU A 10 -0.46 -1.43 6.08
CA LEU A 10 -0.90 -2.39 7.09
C LEU A 10 0.22 -3.40 7.34
N MET A 11 0.28 -3.94 8.55
CA MET A 11 1.28 -4.96 8.92
C MET A 11 0.91 -6.33 8.34
N SER A 12 1.89 -7.03 7.77
CA SER A 12 1.79 -8.48 7.53
C SER A 12 2.30 -9.24 8.75
N GLU A 13 1.51 -10.19 9.28
CA GLU A 13 1.95 -11.08 10.36
C GLU A 13 3.07 -12.04 9.92
N TYR A 14 3.31 -12.23 8.61
CA TYR A 14 4.35 -13.13 8.12
C TYR A 14 5.77 -12.61 8.38
N ASP A 15 5.97 -11.29 8.27
CA ASP A 15 7.29 -10.66 8.36
C ASP A 15 7.34 -9.47 9.32
N ALA A 16 6.24 -9.21 10.04
CA ALA A 16 6.06 -8.08 10.95
C ALA A 16 6.43 -6.73 10.33
N THR A 17 6.29 -6.61 9.01
CA THR A 17 6.61 -5.42 8.23
C THR A 17 5.33 -4.81 7.67
N TRP A 18 5.31 -3.49 7.58
CA TRP A 18 4.21 -2.73 6.98
C TRP A 18 4.36 -2.69 5.46
N HIS A 19 3.31 -3.14 4.79
CA HIS A 19 3.21 -3.21 3.34
C HIS A 19 2.16 -2.22 2.83
N CYS A 20 2.37 -1.71 1.62
CA CYS A 20 1.47 -0.78 0.98
C CYS A 20 0.43 -1.55 0.16
N PHE A 21 -0.85 -1.45 0.52
CA PHE A 21 -1.96 -2.10 -0.15
C PHE A 21 -2.86 -1.05 -0.81
N PRO A 22 -3.37 -1.26 -2.04
CA PRO A 22 -4.39 -0.39 -2.60
C PRO A 22 -5.67 -0.44 -1.74
N SER A 23 -6.20 0.72 -1.36
CA SER A 23 -7.35 0.81 -0.45
C SER A 23 -8.58 0.10 -0.98
N SER A 24 -8.76 0.05 -2.31
CA SER A 24 -9.84 -0.69 -2.96
C SER A 24 -9.82 -2.19 -2.67
N GLN A 25 -8.65 -2.77 -2.40
CA GLN A 25 -8.55 -4.17 -1.97
C GLN A 25 -8.95 -4.31 -0.50
N VAL A 26 -8.51 -3.37 0.32
CA VAL A 26 -8.73 -3.41 1.77
C VAL A 26 -10.19 -3.12 2.12
N ASP A 27 -10.89 -2.29 1.32
CA ASP A 27 -12.33 -1.98 1.50
C ASP A 27 -13.26 -3.06 0.94
N ASP A 28 -12.75 -4.04 0.19
CA ASP A 28 -13.56 -5.10 -0.42
C ASP A 28 -13.77 -6.27 0.58
N PRO A 29 -14.98 -6.43 1.15
CA PRO A 29 -15.25 -7.47 2.15
C PRO A 29 -15.27 -8.89 1.56
N ALA A 30 -15.35 -9.04 0.23
CA ALA A 30 -15.34 -10.34 -0.42
C ALA A 30 -13.91 -10.91 -0.55
N ARG A 31 -12.87 -10.09 -0.41
CA ARG A 31 -11.49 -10.54 -0.54
C ARG A 31 -11.07 -11.47 0.58
N ARG A 32 -10.24 -12.44 0.20
CA ARG A 32 -9.56 -13.37 1.11
C ARG A 32 -8.08 -13.08 1.26
N PHE A 33 -7.52 -12.38 0.27
CA PHE A 33 -6.12 -11.99 0.21
C PHE A 33 -6.00 -10.53 -0.23
N LEU A 34 -4.99 -9.87 0.32
CA LEU A 34 -4.52 -8.57 -0.12
C LEU A 34 -3.17 -8.76 -0.80
N GLU A 35 -2.97 -8.04 -1.91
CA GLU A 35 -1.71 -8.01 -2.63
C GLU A 35 -1.09 -6.62 -2.46
N ALA A 36 0.08 -6.60 -1.81
CA ALA A 36 0.85 -5.40 -1.61
C ALA A 36 1.47 -4.91 -2.92
N SER A 37 1.89 -3.64 -2.97
CA SER A 37 2.59 -3.06 -4.13
C SER A 37 3.95 -3.70 -4.45
N CYS A 38 4.50 -4.50 -3.54
CA CYS A 38 5.69 -5.33 -3.77
C CYS A 38 5.36 -6.77 -4.21
N ASN A 39 4.09 -7.06 -4.53
CA ASN A 39 3.52 -8.37 -4.85
C ASN A 39 3.51 -9.36 -3.68
N HIS A 40 3.73 -8.88 -2.45
CA HIS A 40 3.55 -9.69 -1.25
C HIS A 40 2.05 -9.96 -1.02
N SER A 41 1.64 -11.22 -1.09
CA SER A 41 0.26 -11.65 -0.90
C SER A 41 0.03 -12.12 0.53
N VAL A 42 -0.98 -11.57 1.19
CA VAL A 42 -1.26 -11.83 2.61
C VAL A 42 -2.75 -12.14 2.78
N PRO A 43 -3.13 -13.23 3.48
CA PRO A 43 -4.52 -13.44 3.87
C PRO A 43 -5.04 -12.27 4.68
N VAL A 44 -6.31 -11.88 4.50
CA VAL A 44 -6.92 -10.77 5.27
C VAL A 44 -6.82 -11.01 6.79
N SER A 45 -6.92 -12.26 7.25
CA SER A 45 -6.76 -12.64 8.66
C SER A 45 -5.34 -12.50 9.22
N LYS A 46 -4.36 -12.21 8.35
CA LYS A 46 -2.93 -12.03 8.68
C LYS A 46 -2.46 -10.59 8.45
N VAL A 47 -3.42 -9.67 8.28
CA VAL A 47 -3.16 -8.25 8.12
C VAL A 47 -3.67 -7.51 9.34
N LEU A 48 -2.83 -6.63 9.90
CA LEU A 48 -3.13 -5.90 11.12
C LEU A 48 -2.96 -4.39 10.89
N ASP A 49 -3.91 -3.63 11.42
CA ASP A 49 -3.78 -2.19 11.62
C ASP A 49 -3.18 -1.93 13.01
N ALA A 50 -1.85 -2.02 13.10
CA ALA A 50 -1.09 -1.96 14.35
C ALA A 50 0.19 -1.16 14.17
N GLU A 51 0.52 -0.27 15.10
CA GLU A 51 1.57 0.75 14.98
C GLU A 51 2.84 0.29 14.22
N PRO A 52 3.33 1.07 13.24
CA PRO A 52 4.41 0.66 12.35
C PRO A 52 5.73 0.46 13.10
N ARG A 53 6.33 -0.72 12.92
CA ARG A 53 7.68 -1.02 13.41
C ARG A 53 8.73 -0.92 12.32
N LYS A 54 8.40 -1.37 11.11
CA LYS A 54 9.30 -1.42 9.95
C LYS A 54 8.47 -1.34 8.67
N LEU A 55 8.87 -0.49 7.73
CA LEU A 55 8.25 -0.39 6.41
C LEU A 55 8.97 -1.30 5.41
N CYS A 56 8.21 -1.93 4.51
CA CYS A 56 8.77 -2.73 3.43
C CYS A 56 9.50 -1.80 2.44
N PRO A 57 10.81 -1.98 2.19
CA PRO A 57 11.57 -1.12 1.28
C PRO A 57 11.02 -1.12 -0.16
N ASP A 58 10.58 -2.27 -0.66
CA ASP A 58 10.02 -2.38 -2.01
C ASP A 58 8.69 -1.63 -2.13
N CYS A 59 7.84 -1.73 -1.11
CA CYS A 59 6.62 -0.93 -1.04
C CYS A 59 6.91 0.57 -1.01
N LEU A 60 7.97 1.00 -0.30
CA LEU A 60 8.39 2.41 -0.27
C LEU A 60 8.83 2.91 -1.65
N LEU A 61 9.62 2.11 -2.37
CA LEU A 61 10.07 2.46 -3.71
C LEU A 61 8.90 2.50 -4.71
N SER A 62 7.99 1.53 -4.67
CA SER A 62 6.80 1.52 -5.51
C SER A 62 5.87 2.70 -5.21
N PHE A 63 5.63 2.99 -3.92
CA PHE A 63 4.81 4.12 -3.49
C PHE A 63 5.44 5.47 -3.88
N GLY A 64 6.75 5.62 -3.73
CA GLY A 64 7.47 6.82 -4.17
C GLY A 64 7.35 7.07 -5.67
N LYS A 65 7.43 6.02 -6.51
CA LYS A 65 7.21 6.14 -7.97
C LYS A 65 5.78 6.59 -8.29
N LEU A 66 4.79 6.10 -7.56
CA LEU A 66 3.39 6.50 -7.73
C LEU A 66 3.21 7.99 -7.40
N LEU A 67 3.76 8.45 -6.27
CA LEU A 67 3.73 9.86 -5.90
C LEU A 67 4.41 10.76 -6.93
N LEU A 68 5.53 10.33 -7.50
CA LEU A 68 6.24 11.10 -8.54
C LEU A 68 5.46 11.17 -9.86
N ASN A 69 4.69 10.13 -10.18
CA ASN A 69 3.85 10.10 -11.38
C ASN A 69 2.59 10.96 -11.21
N ASP A 70 2.04 11.00 -9.99
CA ASP A 70 0.87 11.82 -9.63
C ASP A 70 1.26 13.26 -9.22
N TRP A 71 2.55 13.55 -9.05
CA TRP A 71 3.05 14.88 -8.76
C TRP A 71 2.71 15.81 -9.93
N PRO A 72 2.04 16.95 -9.70
CA PRO A 72 1.73 17.88 -10.78
C PRO A 72 3.05 18.34 -11.41
N ARG A 73 3.27 17.97 -12.68
CA ARG A 73 4.39 18.45 -13.47
C ARG A 73 4.21 19.94 -13.74
N GLY A 74 4.57 20.78 -12.77
CA GLY A 74 4.70 22.22 -12.90
C GLY A 74 3.39 23.01 -12.95
N SER A 75 3.04 23.67 -11.85
CA SER A 75 2.77 25.10 -11.92
C SER A 75 4.12 25.81 -11.98
N SER A 76 4.63 25.99 -13.20
CA SER A 76 5.78 26.85 -13.46
C SER A 76 5.37 28.29 -13.20
N HIS A 77 5.99 28.94 -12.21
CA HIS A 77 6.06 30.40 -12.10
C HIS A 77 7.42 30.87 -12.59
#